data_AF-A0A069ZSJ5-F1
#
_entry.id   AF-A0A069ZSJ5-F1
#
_cell.length_a   1.000
_cell.length_b   1.000
_cell.length_c   1.000
_cell.angle_alpha   90.00
_cell.angle_beta   90.00
_cell.angle_gamma   90.00
#
_symmetry.space_group_name_H-M   'P 1'
#
loop_
_entity.id
_entity.type
_entity.pdbx_description
1 polymer ?
#
loop_
_entity_poly.entity_id
_entity_poly.type
_entity_poly.pdbx_seq_one_letter_code
_entity_poly.pdbx_strand_id
1 'polypeptide(L)'
;MNPKLFLLLFLSSLLSGCSTENTPSYIEAARVTTQSSGSLILYPQIECRSAPTYNWPSPKSPVITNYSFHCQGTSGSLSMEKTLVFDCNGIKHLAKPFPVHPFLVTIAQHIHHHFPITIEEGYCCPMHYNFLQASGVCLSKQHCNGLAAIVSTQQPVSPQMLAPILTKLYKGPPLPSKTLVISQTTIQNEDFIVSSAFKKDKPILIIEIKNE
;
A
#
# COMPACT_ATOMS: atom_id res chain seq x y z
N MET A 1 -41.81 -27.31 -2.87
CA MET A 1 -40.58 -26.80 -3.53
C MET A 1 -39.54 -27.91 -3.54
N ASN A 2 -38.96 -28.21 -4.71
CA ASN A 2 -38.14 -29.41 -4.90
C ASN A 2 -36.69 -29.13 -4.43
N PRO A 3 -36.16 -29.81 -3.40
CA PRO A 3 -34.84 -29.51 -2.82
C PRO A 3 -33.69 -29.66 -3.83
N LYS A 4 -33.89 -30.48 -4.87
CA LYS A 4 -32.94 -30.63 -5.99
C LYS A 4 -32.78 -29.36 -6.83
N LEU A 5 -33.84 -28.53 -6.92
CA LEU A 5 -33.81 -27.28 -7.69
C LEU A 5 -32.99 -26.20 -6.97
N PHE A 6 -33.05 -26.18 -5.64
CA PHE A 6 -32.30 -25.23 -4.80
C PHE A 6 -30.79 -25.51 -4.83
N LEU A 7 -30.40 -26.79 -4.83
CA LEU A 7 -29.00 -27.19 -4.95
C LEU A 7 -28.42 -26.81 -6.32
N LEU A 8 -29.19 -26.96 -7.39
CA LEU A 8 -28.79 -26.60 -8.75
C LEU A 8 -28.58 -25.09 -8.92
N LEU A 9 -29.44 -24.28 -8.32
CA LEU A 9 -29.30 -22.81 -8.31
C LEU A 9 -28.04 -22.36 -7.54
N PHE A 10 -27.73 -23.01 -6.41
CA PHE A 10 -26.51 -22.72 -5.62
C PHE A 10 -25.21 -23.15 -6.32
N LEU A 11 -25.22 -24.23 -7.11
CA LEU A 11 -24.05 -24.63 -7.89
C LEU A 11 -23.82 -23.71 -9.11
N SER A 12 -24.87 -23.15 -9.71
CA SER A 12 -24.73 -22.25 -10.86
C SER A 12 -24.12 -20.88 -10.52
N SER A 13 -24.33 -20.38 -9.29
CA SER A 13 -23.75 -19.12 -8.81
C SER A 13 -22.27 -19.25 -8.40
N LEU A 14 -21.80 -20.46 -8.11
CA LEU A 14 -20.37 -20.74 -7.82
C LEU A 14 -19.51 -20.87 -9.10
N LEU A 15 -20.12 -21.00 -10.27
CA LEU A 15 -19.43 -21.16 -11.56
C LEU A 15 -19.36 -19.85 -12.38
N SER A 16 -19.93 -18.75 -11.88
CA SER A 16 -19.92 -17.44 -12.56
C SER A 16 -18.72 -16.58 -12.15
N GLY A 17 -17.55 -17.20 -12.02
CA GLY A 17 -16.26 -16.58 -11.76
C GLY A 17 -15.34 -16.62 -12.98
N CYS A 18 -15.87 -16.42 -14.19
CA CYS A 18 -15.02 -16.20 -15.35
C CYS A 18 -14.55 -14.75 -15.33
N SER A 19 -13.38 -14.54 -14.73
CA SER A 19 -12.47 -13.49 -15.16
C SER A 19 -12.35 -13.62 -16.68
N THR A 20 -12.92 -12.69 -17.44
CA THR A 20 -12.59 -12.54 -18.85
C THR A 20 -11.09 -12.27 -18.91
N GLU A 21 -10.32 -13.26 -19.36
CA GLU A 21 -8.91 -13.11 -19.70
C GLU A 21 -8.80 -12.00 -20.75
N ASN A 22 -8.55 -10.77 -20.31
CA ASN A 22 -8.07 -9.73 -21.19
C ASN A 22 -6.61 -10.08 -21.52
N THR A 23 -6.40 -10.99 -22.47
CA THR A 23 -5.10 -11.19 -23.09
C THR A 23 -4.69 -9.87 -23.75
N PRO A 24 -3.55 -9.26 -23.36
CA PRO A 24 -3.07 -8.07 -24.03
C PRO A 24 -2.63 -8.43 -25.45
N SER A 25 -3.41 -8.02 -26.45
CA SER A 25 -3.03 -8.14 -27.86
C SER A 25 -2.00 -7.07 -28.20
N TYR A 26 -0.79 -7.47 -28.61
CA TYR A 26 0.20 -6.54 -29.15
C TYR A 26 0.07 -6.47 -30.68
N ILE A 27 0.04 -5.26 -31.24
CA ILE A 27 -0.04 -5.02 -32.68
C ILE A 27 1.38 -4.81 -33.20
N GLU A 28 1.89 -5.74 -34.00
CA GLU A 28 3.17 -5.57 -34.69
C GLU A 28 2.94 -4.77 -35.98
N ALA A 29 3.58 -3.60 -36.10
CA ALA A 29 3.37 -2.71 -37.25
C ALA A 29 4.15 -3.23 -38.48
N ALA A 30 3.46 -3.89 -39.40
CA ALA A 30 4.03 -4.27 -40.69
C ALA A 30 4.20 -3.03 -41.59
N ARG A 31 5.41 -2.81 -42.13
CA ARG A 31 5.69 -1.70 -43.06
C ARG A 31 5.27 -2.10 -44.47
N VAL A 32 4.20 -1.50 -44.98
CA VAL A 32 3.68 -1.74 -46.35
C VAL A 32 3.87 -0.46 -47.18
N THR A 33 4.60 -0.56 -48.29
CA THR A 33 4.72 0.53 -49.28
C THR A 33 3.87 0.22 -50.50
N THR A 34 2.87 1.07 -50.77
CA THR A 34 2.02 1.00 -51.97
C THR A 34 2.50 2.03 -53.00
N GLN A 35 2.55 1.64 -54.28
CA GLN A 35 2.89 2.53 -55.41
C GLN A 35 1.68 3.25 -56.03
N SER A 36 0.47 3.07 -55.47
CA SER A 36 -0.76 3.68 -55.98
C SER A 36 -1.46 4.49 -54.89
N SER A 37 -2.05 5.63 -55.27
CA SER A 37 -2.64 6.66 -54.40
C SER A 37 -3.96 6.25 -53.73
N GLY A 38 -4.24 4.96 -53.57
CA GLY A 38 -5.43 4.44 -52.89
C GLY A 38 -5.26 4.33 -51.37
N SER A 39 -6.34 4.48 -50.60
CA SER A 39 -6.33 4.26 -49.15
C SER A 39 -6.12 2.79 -48.82
N LEU A 40 -5.02 2.46 -48.15
CA LEU A 40 -4.74 1.11 -47.68
C LEU A 40 -5.35 0.93 -46.27
N ILE A 41 -6.31 0.01 -46.12
CA ILE A 41 -6.79 -0.42 -44.81
C ILE A 41 -5.97 -1.63 -44.38
N LEU A 42 -5.16 -1.47 -43.34
CA LEU A 42 -4.39 -2.55 -42.74
C LEU A 42 -5.27 -3.29 -41.72
N TYR A 43 -5.42 -4.60 -41.93
CA TYR A 43 -5.95 -5.50 -40.91
C TYR A 43 -4.76 -6.17 -40.22
N PRO A 44 -4.32 -5.70 -39.05
CA PRO A 44 -3.24 -6.37 -38.33
C PRO A 44 -3.68 -7.81 -38.04
N GLN A 45 -2.86 -8.78 -38.44
CA GLN A 45 -3.08 -10.17 -38.04
C GLN A 45 -2.79 -10.27 -36.54
N ILE A 46 -3.84 -10.47 -35.76
CA ILE A 46 -3.74 -10.74 -34.33
C ILE A 46 -3.43 -12.23 -34.19
N GLU A 47 -2.15 -12.56 -34.04
CA GLU A 47 -1.76 -13.93 -33.69
C GLU A 47 -1.97 -14.15 -32.18
N CYS A 48 -2.69 -15.22 -31.82
CA CYS A 48 -2.74 -15.68 -30.44
C CYS A 48 -1.36 -16.23 -30.03
N ARG A 49 -0.55 -15.40 -29.38
CA ARG A 49 0.66 -15.86 -28.69
C ARG A 49 0.31 -16.27 -27.27
N SER A 50 0.81 -17.43 -26.84
CA SER A 50 0.70 -17.89 -25.46
C SER A 50 1.31 -16.86 -24.51
N ALA A 51 0.74 -16.72 -23.31
CA ALA A 51 1.30 -15.87 -22.29
C ALA A 51 2.79 -16.22 -22.07
N PRO A 52 3.66 -15.23 -21.90
CA PRO A 52 5.08 -15.48 -21.72
C PRO A 52 5.31 -16.35 -20.48
N THR A 53 5.95 -17.51 -20.66
CA THR A 53 6.26 -18.47 -19.58
C THR A 53 7.60 -18.16 -18.92
N TYR A 54 7.90 -16.88 -18.68
CA TYR A 54 9.11 -16.53 -17.93
C TYR A 54 8.94 -16.97 -16.48
N ASN A 55 9.96 -17.63 -15.94
CA ASN A 55 10.07 -17.81 -14.49
C ASN A 55 10.38 -16.46 -13.86
N TRP A 56 9.35 -15.64 -13.64
CA TRP A 56 9.52 -14.38 -12.93
C TRP A 56 9.97 -14.71 -11.51
N PRO A 57 11.14 -14.23 -11.05
CA PRO A 57 11.57 -14.45 -9.68
C PRO A 57 10.58 -13.73 -8.76
N SER A 58 9.62 -14.49 -8.24
CA SER A 58 8.70 -13.99 -7.24
C SER A 58 9.46 -13.92 -5.91
N PRO A 59 9.44 -12.78 -5.20
CA PRO A 59 10.02 -12.71 -3.87
C PRO A 59 9.46 -13.84 -3.00
N LYS A 60 10.34 -14.55 -2.28
CA LYS A 60 9.91 -15.62 -1.36
C LYS A 60 9.10 -15.10 -0.18
N SER A 61 9.20 -13.80 0.11
CA SER A 61 8.47 -13.11 1.16
C SER A 61 7.89 -11.79 0.64
N PRO A 62 6.72 -11.35 1.18
CA PRO A 62 6.19 -10.03 0.88
C PRO A 62 7.24 -8.95 1.16
N VAL A 63 7.38 -7.99 0.24
CA VAL A 63 8.32 -6.88 0.38
C VAL A 63 7.51 -5.60 0.58
N ILE A 64 7.81 -4.88 1.66
CA ILE A 64 7.27 -3.54 1.88
C ILE A 64 7.96 -2.58 0.89
N THR A 65 7.17 -1.89 0.08
CA THR A 65 7.64 -0.90 -0.90
C THR A 65 7.02 0.46 -0.61
N ASN A 66 7.42 1.52 -1.31
CA ASN A 66 6.78 2.84 -1.16
C ASN A 66 5.26 2.77 -1.45
N TYR A 67 4.83 1.91 -2.38
CA TYR A 67 3.44 1.68 -2.73
C TYR A 67 2.62 1.08 -1.59
N SER A 68 3.25 0.44 -0.62
CA SER A 68 2.56 -0.01 0.60
C SER A 68 2.06 1.16 1.46
N PHE A 69 2.57 2.38 1.26
CA PHE A 69 2.25 3.58 2.03
C PHE A 69 1.36 4.57 1.27
N HIS A 70 0.70 4.16 0.18
CA HIS A 70 -0.23 5.05 -0.50
C HIS A 70 -1.44 5.40 0.37
N CYS A 71 -2.12 6.49 0.01
CA CYS A 71 -3.34 6.93 0.68
C CYS A 71 -4.44 5.88 0.55
N GLN A 72 -5.13 5.57 1.65
CA GLN A 72 -6.15 4.51 1.73
C GLN A 72 -7.60 5.03 1.56
N GLY A 73 -7.78 6.24 1.03
CA GLY A 73 -9.11 6.81 0.82
C GLY A 73 -10.02 5.93 -0.03
N THR A 74 -11.30 5.89 0.32
CA THR A 74 -12.30 4.91 -0.17
C THR A 74 -13.41 5.52 -1.01
N SER A 75 -13.32 6.81 -1.36
CA SER A 75 -14.34 7.58 -2.09
C SER A 75 -15.69 7.70 -1.34
N GLY A 76 -15.66 7.68 0.00
CA GLY A 76 -16.80 7.98 0.85
C GLY A 76 -17.23 9.45 0.84
N SER A 77 -18.34 9.73 1.52
CA SER A 77 -18.81 11.09 1.78
C SER A 77 -19.46 11.17 3.16
N LEU A 78 -19.40 12.35 3.78
CA LEU A 78 -19.92 12.62 5.12
C LEU A 78 -20.76 13.89 5.07
N SER A 79 -22.05 13.74 5.37
CA SER A 79 -22.97 14.88 5.50
C SER A 79 -22.83 15.48 6.89
N MET A 80 -22.33 16.72 6.97
CA MET A 80 -22.36 17.56 8.16
C MET A 80 -23.53 18.55 8.06
N GLU A 81 -23.89 19.21 9.16
CA GLU A 81 -25.07 20.09 9.23
C GLU A 81 -25.13 21.16 8.13
N LYS A 82 -23.98 21.62 7.63
CA LYS A 82 -23.88 22.71 6.64
C LYS A 82 -23.03 22.36 5.41
N THR A 83 -22.36 21.21 5.39
CA THR A 83 -21.37 20.87 4.36
C THR A 83 -21.35 19.38 4.10
N LEU A 84 -21.01 19.01 2.86
CA LEU A 84 -20.72 17.64 2.47
C LEU A 84 -19.20 17.52 2.28
N VAL A 85 -18.56 16.63 3.05
CA VAL A 85 -17.13 16.36 2.95
C VAL A 85 -16.93 15.07 2.18
N PHE A 86 -16.04 15.09 1.19
CA PHE A 86 -15.73 13.92 0.35
C PHE A 86 -14.39 13.33 0.70
N ASP A 87 -14.32 12.01 0.63
CA ASP A 87 -13.09 11.26 0.72
C ASP A 87 -12.41 11.16 -0.67
N CYS A 88 -11.10 10.93 -0.69
CA CYS A 88 -10.38 10.63 -1.91
C CYS A 88 -10.53 9.17 -2.35
N ASN A 89 -10.12 8.89 -3.58
CA ASN A 89 -9.86 7.53 -4.04
C ASN A 89 -8.36 7.24 -3.95
N GLY A 90 -7.95 6.50 -2.94
CA GLY A 90 -6.58 6.11 -2.65
C GLY A 90 -5.83 5.53 -3.85
N ILE A 91 -6.49 4.63 -4.59
CA ILE A 91 -5.92 3.94 -5.76
C ILE A 91 -5.57 4.94 -6.86
N LYS A 92 -6.36 6.00 -7.05
CA LYS A 92 -6.06 7.04 -8.06
C LYS A 92 -4.79 7.81 -7.74
N HIS A 93 -4.34 7.82 -6.49
CA HIS A 93 -3.07 8.44 -6.12
C HIS A 93 -1.86 7.62 -6.57
N LEU A 94 -1.98 6.31 -6.77
CA LEU A 94 -0.89 5.47 -7.28
C LEU A 94 -0.42 5.86 -8.69
N ALA A 95 -1.30 6.51 -9.47
CA ALA A 95 -0.97 7.01 -10.80
C ALA A 95 -0.08 8.28 -10.76
N LYS A 96 0.20 8.84 -9.58
CA LYS A 96 1.02 10.04 -9.39
C LYS A 96 2.09 9.78 -8.32
N PRO A 97 3.23 10.49 -8.37
CA PRO A 97 4.17 10.49 -7.25
C PRO A 97 3.47 10.98 -5.98
N PHE A 98 3.64 10.26 -4.88
CA PHE A 98 3.22 10.69 -3.55
C PHE A 98 4.43 10.67 -2.61
N PRO A 99 4.54 11.66 -1.71
CA PRO A 99 5.71 11.79 -0.84
C PRO A 99 5.65 10.71 0.24
N VAL A 100 6.70 9.89 0.32
CA VAL A 100 6.97 8.99 1.44
C VAL A 100 8.46 9.03 1.70
N HIS A 101 8.83 9.32 2.94
CA HIS A 101 10.24 9.45 3.30
C HIS A 101 10.95 8.09 3.17
N PRO A 102 12.08 7.98 2.46
CA PRO A 102 12.76 6.70 2.26
C PRO A 102 13.11 5.98 3.55
N PHE A 103 13.52 6.74 4.58
CA PHE A 103 13.86 6.16 5.88
C PHE A 103 12.66 5.51 6.59
N LEU A 104 11.45 6.02 6.40
CA LEU A 104 10.22 5.40 6.91
C LEU A 104 10.02 4.01 6.30
N VAL A 105 10.25 3.89 4.99
CA VAL A 105 10.20 2.61 4.28
C VAL A 105 11.28 1.66 4.80
N THR A 106 12.50 2.15 5.03
CA THR A 106 13.61 1.34 5.56
C THR A 106 13.32 0.82 6.97
N ILE A 107 12.78 1.65 7.87
CA ILE A 107 12.38 1.24 9.22
C ILE A 107 11.31 0.14 9.13
N ALA A 108 10.26 0.36 8.33
CA ALA A 108 9.20 -0.63 8.16
C ALA A 108 9.71 -1.95 7.58
N GLN A 109 10.63 -1.92 6.61
CA GLN A 109 11.26 -3.13 6.07
C GLN A 109 12.08 -3.89 7.12
N HIS A 110 12.85 -3.18 7.95
CA HIS A 110 13.62 -3.81 9.03
C HIS A 110 12.71 -4.46 10.06
N ILE A 111 11.61 -3.79 10.44
CA ILE A 111 10.61 -4.36 11.34
C ILE A 111 9.94 -5.57 10.67
N HIS A 112 9.49 -5.44 9.41
CA HIS A 112 8.79 -6.51 8.66
C HIS A 112 9.59 -7.80 8.57
N HIS A 113 10.92 -7.69 8.44
CA HIS A 113 11.81 -8.84 8.36
C HIS A 113 11.76 -9.72 9.63
N HIS A 114 11.49 -9.14 10.79
CA HIS A 114 11.44 -9.85 12.07
C HIS A 114 10.01 -10.07 12.57
N PHE A 115 9.11 -9.13 12.30
CA PHE A 115 7.72 -9.15 12.70
C PHE A 115 6.87 -8.82 11.47
N PRO A 116 6.10 -9.77 10.93
CA PRO A 116 5.21 -9.48 9.81
C PRO A 116 4.26 -8.32 10.15
N ILE A 117 4.39 -7.23 9.39
CA ILE A 117 3.56 -6.03 9.52
C ILE A 117 2.66 -5.82 8.29
N THR A 118 1.52 -5.18 8.51
CA THR A 118 0.66 -4.63 7.46
C THR A 118 0.59 -3.11 7.62
N ILE A 119 0.77 -2.35 6.54
CA ILE A 119 0.63 -0.90 6.58
C ILE A 119 -0.88 -0.58 6.59
N GLU A 120 -1.35 0.01 7.68
CA GLU A 120 -2.76 0.40 7.86
C GLU A 120 -3.00 1.83 7.35
N GLU A 121 -2.04 2.72 7.58
CA GLU A 121 -2.07 4.11 7.13
C GLU A 121 -0.64 4.57 6.82
N GLY A 122 -0.46 5.25 5.68
CA GLY A 122 0.83 5.77 5.23
C GLY A 122 0.74 7.25 4.90
N TYR A 123 1.10 7.63 3.67
CA TYR A 123 0.83 8.96 3.17
C TYR A 123 -0.68 9.22 3.10
N CYS A 124 -1.14 10.33 3.67
CA CYS A 124 -2.54 10.72 3.67
C CYS A 124 -2.70 12.03 2.89
N CYS A 125 -3.41 12.01 1.76
CA CYS A 125 -3.60 13.24 0.99
C CYS A 125 -4.48 14.25 1.74
N PRO A 126 -4.34 15.57 1.50
CA PRO A 126 -5.07 16.59 2.27
C PRO A 126 -6.60 16.39 2.28
N MET A 127 -7.16 15.90 1.17
CA MET A 127 -8.60 15.63 1.06
C MET A 127 -9.03 14.46 1.96
N HIS A 128 -8.30 13.35 1.94
CA HIS A 128 -8.56 12.21 2.83
C HIS A 128 -8.34 12.59 4.30
N TYR A 129 -7.27 13.35 4.59
CA TYR A 129 -6.98 13.82 5.94
C TYR A 129 -8.14 14.64 6.53
N ASN A 130 -8.66 15.60 5.76
CA ASN A 130 -9.81 16.40 6.18
C ASN A 130 -11.07 15.56 6.38
N PHE A 131 -11.29 14.55 5.53
CA PHE A 131 -12.39 13.59 5.68
C PHE A 131 -12.26 12.76 6.97
N LEU A 132 -11.05 12.28 7.29
CA LEU A 132 -10.76 11.56 8.53
C LEU A 132 -10.98 12.43 9.76
N GLN A 133 -10.51 13.69 9.74
CA GLN A 133 -10.78 14.63 10.83
C GLN A 133 -12.28 14.89 11.03
N ALA A 134 -13.01 15.11 9.93
CA ALA A 134 -14.46 15.31 9.95
C ALA A 134 -15.23 14.10 10.50
N SER A 135 -14.71 12.89 10.30
CA SER A 135 -15.26 11.65 10.86
C SER A 135 -14.80 11.32 12.29
N GLY A 136 -14.04 12.22 12.93
CA GLY A 136 -13.56 12.05 14.30
C GLY A 136 -12.33 11.16 14.45
N VAL A 137 -11.66 10.81 13.35
CA VAL A 137 -10.42 10.04 13.38
C VAL A 137 -9.24 10.98 13.61
N CYS A 138 -8.54 10.79 14.73
CA CYS A 138 -7.33 11.54 15.04
C CYS A 138 -6.12 10.93 14.30
N LEU A 139 -5.58 11.66 13.32
CA LEU A 139 -4.39 11.27 12.57
C LEU A 139 -3.33 12.39 12.64
N SER A 140 -2.07 11.99 12.87
CA SER A 140 -0.93 12.92 12.88
C SER A 140 -0.78 13.62 11.53
N LYS A 141 -0.48 14.93 11.54
CA LYS A 141 -0.22 15.69 10.30
C LYS A 141 1.00 15.19 9.54
N GLN A 142 1.88 14.42 10.20
CA GLN A 142 3.05 13.82 9.55
C GLN A 142 2.69 12.85 8.43
N HIS A 143 1.49 12.26 8.45
CA HIS A 143 0.97 11.45 7.35
C HIS A 143 0.79 12.27 6.06
N CYS A 144 0.40 13.54 6.16
CA CYS A 144 0.29 14.42 4.99
C CYS A 144 1.63 14.78 4.36
N ASN A 145 2.71 14.67 5.14
CA ASN A 145 4.08 14.94 4.68
C ASN A 145 4.81 13.65 4.26
N GLY A 146 4.18 12.48 4.39
CA GLY A 146 4.83 11.20 4.10
C GLY A 146 5.86 10.76 5.14
N LEU A 147 5.76 11.29 6.36
CA LEU A 147 6.73 11.10 7.44
C LEU A 147 6.21 10.19 8.55
N ALA A 148 4.96 9.72 8.45
CA ALA A 148 4.38 8.82 9.43
C ALA A 148 3.69 7.63 8.77
N ALA A 149 3.68 6.52 9.51
CA ALA A 149 2.91 5.33 9.17
C ALA A 149 2.35 4.68 10.43
N ILE A 150 1.16 4.10 10.27
CA ILE A 150 0.57 3.18 11.24
C ILE A 150 0.67 1.80 10.64
N VAL A 151 1.31 0.89 11.36
CA VAL A 151 1.47 -0.50 10.92
C VAL A 151 0.88 -1.42 11.97
N SER A 152 0.16 -2.44 11.54
CA SER A 152 -0.36 -3.46 12.46
C SER A 152 0.56 -4.67 12.49
N THR A 153 0.61 -5.32 13.65
CA THR A 153 1.39 -6.53 13.89
C THR A 153 0.44 -7.68 14.26
N GLN A 154 0.89 -8.92 14.11
CA GLN A 154 0.10 -10.10 14.55
C GLN A 154 0.11 -10.26 16.08
N GLN A 155 1.20 -9.82 16.73
CA GLN A 155 1.39 -9.87 18.17
C GLN A 155 1.89 -8.51 18.68
N PRO A 156 1.66 -8.16 19.95
CA PRO A 156 2.23 -6.95 20.53
C PRO A 156 3.76 -6.96 20.43
N VAL A 157 4.31 -5.88 19.86
CA VAL A 157 5.76 -5.69 19.76
C VAL A 157 6.18 -4.58 20.72
N SER A 158 7.02 -4.93 21.70
CA SER A 158 7.50 -3.96 22.68
C SER A 158 8.69 -3.15 22.15
N PRO A 159 8.92 -1.93 22.68
CA PRO A 159 10.11 -1.14 22.35
C PRO A 159 11.43 -1.91 22.56
N GLN A 160 11.50 -2.79 23.57
CA GLN A 160 12.68 -3.61 23.86
C GLN A 160 12.94 -4.65 22.77
N MET A 161 11.89 -5.22 22.17
CA MET A 161 12.01 -6.14 21.03
C MET A 161 12.48 -5.42 19.76
N LEU A 162 12.12 -4.15 19.60
CA LEU A 162 12.53 -3.32 18.47
C LEU A 162 13.98 -2.85 18.55
N ALA A 163 14.51 -2.63 19.75
CA ALA A 163 15.86 -2.10 19.96
C ALA A 163 16.96 -2.81 19.14
N PRO A 164 17.16 -4.14 19.22
CA PRO A 164 18.21 -4.81 18.45
C PRO A 164 18.00 -4.77 16.93
N ILE A 165 16.78 -4.50 16.46
CA ILE A 165 16.44 -4.38 15.04
C ILE A 165 16.78 -2.97 14.56
N LEU A 166 16.34 -1.95 15.31
CA LEU A 166 16.48 -0.55 14.94
C LEU A 166 17.90 -0.03 15.14
N THR A 167 18.71 -0.60 16.05
CA THR A 167 20.14 -0.27 16.15
C THR A 167 20.90 -0.59 14.86
N LYS A 168 20.45 -1.61 14.09
CA LYS A 168 21.09 -2.01 12.83
C LYS A 168 20.85 -1.04 11.67
N LEU A 169 19.96 -0.06 11.84
CA LEU A 169 19.77 1.02 10.86
C LEU A 169 21.03 1.88 10.72
N TYR A 170 21.86 1.93 11.76
CA TYR A 170 23.10 2.68 11.78
C TYR A 170 24.29 1.73 11.62
N LYS A 171 25.14 2.00 10.62
CA LYS A 171 26.40 1.29 10.43
C LYS A 171 27.53 2.09 11.08
N GLY A 172 28.43 1.39 11.78
CA GLY A 172 29.61 2.01 12.39
C GLY A 172 29.48 2.22 13.91
N PRO A 173 30.45 2.91 14.53
CA PRO A 173 30.45 3.15 15.96
C PRO A 173 29.24 4.00 16.38
N PRO A 174 28.66 3.77 17.57
CA PRO A 174 27.48 4.47 18.03
C PRO A 174 27.76 5.95 18.24
N LEU A 175 27.11 6.81 17.46
CA LEU A 175 27.09 8.25 17.68
C LEU A 175 26.05 8.58 18.77
N PRO A 176 26.30 9.57 19.65
CA PRO A 176 25.35 9.96 20.69
C PRO A 176 23.94 10.26 20.14
N SER A 177 23.84 10.99 19.02
CA SER A 177 22.58 11.31 18.32
C SER A 177 21.80 10.10 17.81
N LYS A 178 22.49 8.97 17.60
CA LYS A 178 21.90 7.72 17.10
C LYS A 178 21.62 6.71 18.23
N THR A 179 21.85 7.11 19.49
CA THR A 179 21.56 6.28 20.66
C THR A 179 20.05 6.21 20.88
N LEU A 180 19.52 4.99 20.98
CA LEU A 180 18.10 4.76 21.16
C LEU A 180 17.71 4.97 22.62
N VAL A 181 16.73 5.84 22.85
CA VAL A 181 16.04 6.01 24.13
C VAL A 181 14.79 5.15 24.12
N ILE A 182 14.69 4.25 25.09
CA ILE A 182 13.61 3.28 25.21
C ILE A 182 12.76 3.61 26.43
N SER A 183 11.44 3.67 26.24
CA SER A 183 10.45 3.78 27.30
C SER A 183 9.54 2.54 27.33
N GLN A 184 8.46 2.60 28.12
CA GLN A 184 7.47 1.51 28.17
C GLN A 184 6.76 1.31 26.83
N THR A 185 6.44 2.39 26.12
CA THR A 185 5.64 2.35 24.89
C THR A 185 6.37 2.90 23.68
N THR A 186 7.54 3.52 23.84
CA THR A 186 8.24 4.18 22.73
C THR A 186 9.71 3.80 22.65
N ILE A 187 10.24 3.80 21.42
CA ILE A 187 11.67 3.77 21.12
C ILE A 187 11.97 4.90 20.14
N GLN A 188 12.97 5.73 20.44
CA GLN A 188 13.25 6.92 19.65
C GLN A 188 14.71 7.34 19.70
N ASN A 189 15.10 8.20 18.76
CA ASN A 189 16.32 9.01 18.79
C ASN A 189 16.04 10.37 18.12
N GLU A 190 17.06 11.02 17.57
CA GLU A 190 16.90 12.29 16.85
C GLU A 190 16.18 12.12 15.50
N ASP A 191 16.27 10.96 14.85
CA ASP A 191 15.74 10.77 13.49
C ASP A 191 14.29 10.28 13.47
N PHE A 192 13.87 9.52 14.48
CA PHE A 192 12.54 8.91 14.49
C PHE A 192 12.01 8.62 15.89
N ILE A 193 10.72 8.32 15.94
CA ILE A 193 10.02 7.70 17.07
C ILE A 193 9.15 6.55 16.57
N VAL A 194 9.21 5.41 17.27
CA VAL A 194 8.25 4.31 17.11
C VAL A 194 7.52 4.12 18.42
N SER A 195 6.18 4.12 18.36
CA SER A 195 5.30 3.96 19.52
C SER A 195 4.44 2.71 19.38
N SER A 196 4.43 1.86 20.39
CA SER A 196 3.55 0.70 20.51
C SER A 196 2.20 1.12 21.10
N ALA A 197 1.12 0.78 20.42
CA ALA A 197 -0.26 1.10 20.82
C ALA A 197 -1.24 -0.01 20.40
N PHE A 198 -2.52 0.18 20.73
CA PHE A 198 -3.62 -0.68 20.28
C PHE A 198 -4.69 0.14 19.56
N LYS A 199 -5.20 -0.38 18.46
CA LYS A 199 -6.34 0.18 17.71
C LYS A 199 -7.42 -0.88 17.59
N LYS A 200 -8.53 -0.70 18.31
CA LYS A 200 -9.64 -1.70 18.38
C LYS A 200 -9.11 -3.10 18.72
N ASP A 201 -8.34 -3.19 19.81
CA ASP A 201 -7.69 -4.43 20.31
C ASP A 201 -6.63 -5.05 19.40
N LYS A 202 -6.36 -4.47 18.22
CA LYS A 202 -5.25 -4.88 17.35
C LYS A 202 -3.96 -4.16 17.75
N PRO A 203 -2.85 -4.86 17.97
CA PRO A 203 -1.57 -4.22 18.25
C PRO A 203 -1.07 -3.49 17.00
N ILE A 204 -0.63 -2.25 17.21
CA ILE A 204 -0.08 -1.38 16.17
C ILE A 204 1.23 -0.74 16.61
N LEU A 205 2.05 -0.38 15.63
CA LEU A 205 3.19 0.51 15.79
C LEU A 205 2.91 1.78 15.00
N ILE A 206 3.16 2.92 15.62
CA ILE A 206 3.13 4.24 14.99
C ILE A 206 4.58 4.64 14.77
N ILE A 207 4.99 4.79 13.52
CA ILE A 207 6.34 5.18 13.13
C ILE A 207 6.27 6.62 12.64
N GLU A 208 7.03 7.53 13.23
CA GLU A 208 7.16 8.91 12.75
C GLU A 208 8.64 9.27 12.58
N ILE A 209 8.96 9.89 11.45
CA ILE A 209 10.25 10.52 11.19
C ILE A 209 10.24 11.91 11.81
N LYS A 210 11.27 12.23 12.57
CA LYS A 210 11.49 13.57 13.10
C LYS A 210 12.20 14.36 12.02
N ASN A 211 11.58 15.48 11.60
CA ASN A 211 12.14 16.29 10.53
C ASN A 211 13.51 16.86 10.91
N GLU A 212 14.42 16.78 9.95
CA GLU A 212 15.62 17.62 9.83
C GLU A 212 15.25 19.04 9.38
#